data_AF-A0A7C6W753-F1
#
_entry.id   AF-A0A7C6W753-F1
#
_cell.length_a   1.000
_cell.length_b   1.000
_cell.length_c   1.000
_cell.angle_alpha   90.00
_cell.angle_beta   90.00
_cell.angle_gamma   90.00
#
_symmetry.space_group_name_H-M   'P 1'
#
loop_
_entity.id
_entity.type
_entity.pdbx_description
1 polymer ?
#
loop_
_entity_poly.entity_id
_entity_poly.type
_entity_poly.pdbx_seq_one_letter_code
_entity_poly.pdbx_strand_id
1 'polypeptide(L)'
;MTPTHRTNFFSIANTKIKLIEEVRKHFGKETSPRFNSFDFWLINENKVSEILAFFLNPNENHEQGDIYLKHFMSKFKFNNLIYNETDDIKVICELYTSGGRFIDIVLFNNTQRWAIGVENKINIRTDDQFGQLTDYNKCLSVQMGDNYSRRSRRFVIGLPREIKKTFHWGVLRSRKE
;
A
#
# COMPACT_ATOMS: atom_id res chain seq x y z
N MET A 1 11.26 26.30 30.98
CA MET A 1 12.66 25.88 30.69
C MET A 1 13.46 27.14 30.36
N THR A 2 14.58 27.40 31.05
CA THR A 2 15.35 28.64 30.84
C THR A 2 16.11 28.58 29.51
N PRO A 3 16.44 29.73 28.88
CA PRO A 3 17.24 29.79 27.66
C PRO A 3 18.55 29.00 27.78
N THR A 4 19.23 29.11 28.92
CA THR A 4 20.48 28.38 29.23
C THR A 4 20.31 26.86 29.21
N HIS A 5 19.20 26.33 29.73
CA HIS A 5 18.95 24.88 29.72
C HIS A 5 18.71 24.35 28.29
N ARG A 6 18.06 25.12 27.42
CA ARG A 6 17.89 24.74 26.01
C ARG A 6 19.22 24.72 25.28
N THR A 7 20.05 25.75 25.44
CA THR A 7 21.37 25.81 24.79
C THR A 7 22.27 24.67 25.26
N ASN A 8 22.25 24.36 26.55
CA ASN A 8 23.04 23.26 27.09
C ASN A 8 22.59 21.89 26.55
N PHE A 9 21.28 21.66 26.47
CA PHE A 9 20.73 20.43 25.88
C PHE A 9 21.18 20.24 24.42
N PHE A 10 21.03 21.26 23.57
CA PHE A 10 21.45 21.16 22.16
C PHE A 10 22.96 21.03 22.02
N SER A 11 23.76 21.68 22.88
CA SER A 11 25.21 21.53 22.91
C SER A 11 25.63 20.07 23.18
N ILE A 12 25.04 19.45 24.21
CA ILE A 12 25.30 18.05 24.56
C ILE A 12 24.87 17.12 23.42
N ALA A 13 23.68 17.34 22.83
CA ALA A 13 23.18 16.55 21.71
C ALA A 13 24.12 16.63 20.50
N ASN A 14 24.55 17.83 20.12
CA ASN A 14 25.49 18.04 19.02
C ASN A 14 26.84 17.36 19.28
N THR A 15 27.33 17.41 20.52
CA THR A 15 28.59 16.75 20.91
C THR A 15 28.47 15.23 20.74
N LYS A 16 27.35 14.64 21.20
CA LYS A 16 27.08 13.21 21.02
C LYS A 16 26.97 12.81 19.56
N ILE A 17 26.29 13.61 18.73
CA ILE A 17 26.18 13.36 17.28
C ILE A 17 27.56 13.34 16.64
N LYS A 18 28.42 14.34 16.91
CA LYS A 18 29.79 14.40 16.39
C LYS A 18 30.62 13.18 16.80
N LEU A 19 30.53 12.78 18.08
CA LEU A 19 31.23 11.59 18.56
C LEU A 19 30.78 10.33 17.80
N ILE A 20 29.48 10.17 17.58
CA ILE A 20 28.93 9.04 16.81
C ILE A 20 29.46 9.08 15.36
N GLU A 21 29.53 10.25 14.74
CA GLU A 21 30.09 10.42 13.39
C GLU A 21 31.57 10.03 13.32
N GLU A 22 32.38 10.45 14.30
CA GLU A 22 33.80 10.10 14.38
C GLU A 22 34.02 8.60 14.60
N VAL A 23 33.30 7.99 15.54
CA VAL A 23 33.32 6.54 15.79
C VAL A 23 32.95 5.79 14.52
N ARG A 24 31.89 6.20 13.83
CA ARG A 24 31.48 5.61 12.54
C ARG A 24 32.55 5.75 11.46
N LYS A 25 33.25 6.89 11.39
CA LYS A 25 34.33 7.09 10.42
C LYS A 25 35.51 6.17 10.72
N HIS A 26 35.83 5.96 12.00
CA HIS A 26 36.93 5.11 12.44
C HIS A 26 36.65 3.62 12.18
N PHE A 27 35.50 3.12 12.62
CA PHE A 27 35.11 1.70 12.45
C PHE A 27 34.39 1.40 11.14
N GLY A 28 34.19 2.42 10.29
CA GLY A 28 33.37 2.31 9.08
C GLY A 28 33.91 1.33 8.06
N LYS A 29 35.24 1.20 7.96
CA LYS A 29 35.89 0.25 7.05
C LYS A 29 35.60 -1.21 7.42
N GLU A 30 35.45 -1.52 8.70
CA GLU A 30 35.24 -2.88 9.21
C GLU A 30 33.76 -3.24 9.31
N THR A 31 32.95 -2.28 9.75
CA THR A 31 31.55 -2.54 10.13
C THR A 31 30.53 -2.05 9.11
N SER A 32 30.94 -1.21 8.14
CA SER A 32 30.07 -0.61 7.13
C SER A 32 28.72 -0.13 7.68
N PRO A 33 28.68 0.70 8.74
CA PRO A 33 27.46 0.98 9.51
C PRO A 33 26.44 1.84 8.76
N ARG A 34 26.80 2.38 7.59
CA ARG A 34 25.89 3.09 6.67
C ARG A 34 25.62 2.31 5.38
N PHE A 35 26.18 1.12 5.21
CA PHE A 35 25.83 0.31 4.06
C PHE A 35 24.36 -0.08 4.19
N ASN A 36 23.60 0.28 3.16
CA ASN A 36 22.22 -0.11 3.02
C ASN A 36 22.02 -0.52 1.56
N SER A 37 21.67 -1.79 1.32
CA SER A 37 21.45 -2.27 -0.03
C SER A 37 20.31 -1.54 -0.75
N PHE A 38 19.37 -0.94 0.00
CA PHE A 38 18.29 -0.12 -0.58
C PHE A 38 18.79 1.18 -1.21
N ASP A 39 19.99 1.66 -0.89
CA ASP A 39 20.55 2.89 -1.48
C ASP A 39 20.80 2.73 -3.00
N PHE A 40 20.92 1.49 -3.49
CA PHE A 40 21.05 1.19 -4.92
C PHE A 40 19.72 1.04 -5.65
N TRP A 41 18.60 1.04 -4.92
CA TRP A 41 17.27 0.73 -5.45
C TRP A 41 16.50 2.02 -5.71
N LEU A 42 15.95 2.17 -6.92
CA LEU A 42 14.98 3.22 -7.21
C LEU A 42 13.60 2.80 -6.67
N ILE A 43 13.30 3.17 -5.42
CA ILE A 43 12.01 2.91 -4.79
C ILE A 43 11.00 3.99 -5.22
N ASN A 44 10.33 3.74 -6.34
CA ASN A 44 9.21 4.55 -6.84
C ASN A 44 7.84 3.94 -6.44
N GLU A 45 6.73 4.58 -6.84
CA GLU A 45 5.37 4.12 -6.53
C GLU A 45 5.14 2.67 -7.00
N ASN A 46 5.57 2.32 -8.21
CA ASN A 46 5.46 0.97 -8.75
C ASN A 46 6.22 -0.06 -7.90
N LYS A 47 7.45 0.25 -7.48
CA LYS A 47 8.24 -0.66 -6.65
C LYS A 47 7.57 -0.92 -5.30
N VAL A 48 6.94 0.10 -4.72
CA VAL A 48 6.17 -0.10 -3.48
C VAL A 48 4.91 -0.93 -3.74
N SER A 49 4.24 -0.74 -4.88
CA SER A 49 3.12 -1.59 -5.26
C SER A 49 3.53 -3.05 -5.40
N GLU A 50 4.69 -3.33 -6.00
CA GLU A 50 5.27 -4.68 -6.06
C GLU A 50 5.57 -5.26 -4.67
N ILE A 51 6.20 -4.47 -3.78
CA ILE A 51 6.50 -4.91 -2.40
C ILE A 51 5.20 -5.23 -1.65
N LEU A 52 4.18 -4.38 -1.79
CA LEU A 52 2.87 -4.62 -1.17
C LEU A 52 2.20 -5.86 -1.77
N ALA A 53 2.21 -6.03 -3.10
CA ALA A 53 1.64 -7.20 -3.76
C ALA A 53 2.33 -8.49 -3.32
N PHE A 54 3.65 -8.46 -3.16
CA PHE A 54 4.45 -9.56 -2.62
C PHE A 54 3.93 -10.00 -1.26
N PHE A 55 3.75 -9.08 -0.31
CA PHE A 55 3.22 -9.43 1.02
C PHE A 55 1.73 -9.78 1.04
N LEU A 56 0.93 -9.25 0.11
CA LEU A 56 -0.51 -9.51 0.07
C LEU A 56 -0.87 -10.84 -0.60
N ASN A 57 0.07 -11.49 -1.28
CA ASN A 57 -0.13 -12.77 -1.93
C ASN A 57 0.23 -13.93 -0.96
N PRO A 58 -0.75 -14.70 -0.44
CA PRO A 58 -0.49 -15.74 0.55
C PRO A 58 0.39 -16.89 0.03
N ASN A 59 0.51 -17.03 -1.30
CA ASN A 59 1.29 -18.06 -1.97
C ASN A 59 2.68 -17.59 -2.41
N GLU A 60 3.09 -16.38 -2.01
CA GLU A 60 4.37 -15.80 -2.39
C GLU A 60 5.52 -16.28 -1.49
N ASN A 61 6.76 -16.09 -1.94
CA ASN A 61 7.96 -16.62 -1.29
C ASN A 61 8.38 -15.90 0.02
N HIS A 62 7.46 -15.24 0.71
CA HIS A 62 7.73 -14.67 2.04
C HIS A 62 7.44 -15.62 3.20
N GLU A 63 6.91 -16.82 2.94
CA GLU A 63 6.72 -17.91 3.94
C GLU A 63 5.82 -17.56 5.14
N GLN A 64 5.06 -16.47 5.06
CA GLN A 64 4.16 -16.03 6.13
C GLN A 64 2.68 -16.34 5.85
N GLY A 65 2.40 -17.10 4.78
CA GLY A 65 1.04 -17.43 4.37
C GLY A 65 0.17 -16.18 4.27
N ASP A 66 -1.02 -16.21 4.85
CA ASP A 66 -2.00 -15.13 4.72
C ASP A 66 -1.98 -14.07 5.84
N ILE A 67 -0.94 -14.07 6.69
CA ILE A 67 -0.85 -13.15 7.85
C ILE A 67 -1.01 -11.69 7.41
N TYR A 68 -0.26 -11.26 6.40
CA TYR A 68 -0.32 -9.89 5.88
C TYR A 68 -1.68 -9.59 5.23
N LEU A 69 -2.24 -10.51 4.45
CA LEU A 69 -3.54 -10.35 3.81
C LEU A 69 -4.66 -10.20 4.87
N LYS A 70 -4.68 -11.06 5.90
CA LYS A 70 -5.63 -10.97 7.02
C LYS A 70 -5.49 -9.64 7.75
N HIS A 71 -4.26 -9.20 8.06
CA HIS A 71 -4.02 -7.91 8.69
C HIS A 71 -4.48 -6.75 7.81
N PHE A 72 -4.21 -6.80 6.51
CA PHE A 72 -4.65 -5.81 5.53
C PHE A 72 -6.18 -5.72 5.51
N MET A 73 -6.88 -6.85 5.37
CA MET A 73 -8.33 -6.91 5.36
C MET A 73 -8.95 -6.39 6.66
N SER A 74 -8.37 -6.75 7.81
CA SER A 74 -8.80 -6.27 9.12
C SER A 74 -8.57 -4.76 9.28
N LYS A 75 -7.40 -4.25 8.88
CA LYS A 75 -7.03 -2.83 9.00
C LYS A 75 -7.99 -1.93 8.24
N PHE A 76 -8.41 -2.37 7.05
CA PHE A 76 -9.31 -1.61 6.17
C PHE A 76 -10.78 -2.02 6.31
N LYS A 77 -11.10 -2.83 7.32
CA LYS A 77 -12.45 -3.24 7.69
C LYS A 77 -13.22 -3.91 6.55
N PHE A 78 -12.57 -4.78 5.79
CA PHE A 78 -13.20 -5.61 4.77
C PHE A 78 -13.93 -6.83 5.36
N ASN A 79 -14.47 -6.71 6.58
CA ASN A 79 -15.15 -7.79 7.31
C ASN A 79 -16.36 -8.37 6.56
N ASN A 80 -16.87 -7.66 5.54
CA ASN A 80 -17.95 -8.11 4.69
C ASN A 80 -17.49 -8.95 3.49
N LEU A 81 -16.17 -9.07 3.26
CA LEU A 81 -15.59 -9.97 2.27
C LEU A 81 -15.19 -11.26 2.99
N ILE A 82 -15.78 -12.38 2.57
CA ILE A 82 -15.47 -13.70 3.11
C ILE A 82 -14.09 -14.09 2.58
N TYR A 83 -13.20 -14.54 3.45
CA TYR A 83 -11.90 -15.07 3.08
C TYR A 83 -11.60 -16.32 3.92
N ASN A 84 -11.13 -17.38 3.26
CA ASN A 84 -10.63 -18.60 3.88
C ASN A 84 -9.21 -18.88 3.40
N GLU A 85 -8.40 -19.54 4.22
CA GLU A 85 -7.00 -19.90 3.91
C GLU A 85 -6.86 -20.73 2.61
N THR A 86 -7.89 -21.49 2.24
CA THR A 86 -7.94 -22.31 1.03
C THR A 86 -8.46 -21.55 -0.20
N ASP A 87 -8.80 -20.27 -0.08
CA ASP A 87 -9.29 -19.49 -1.22
C ASP A 87 -8.17 -19.24 -2.23
N ASP A 88 -8.52 -19.32 -3.51
CA ASP A 88 -7.60 -18.97 -4.60
C ASP A 88 -7.49 -17.45 -4.73
N ILE A 89 -6.42 -16.91 -4.12
CA ILE A 89 -6.06 -15.50 -4.18
C ILE A 89 -5.05 -15.27 -5.29
N LYS A 90 -5.39 -14.38 -6.23
CA LYS A 90 -4.49 -13.87 -7.27
C LYS A 90 -4.22 -12.40 -7.04
N VAL A 91 -2.96 -12.02 -6.99
CA VAL A 91 -2.53 -10.61 -6.86
C VAL A 91 -1.86 -10.17 -8.16
N ILE A 92 -2.25 -9.01 -8.69
CA ILE A 92 -1.75 -8.47 -9.96
C ILE A 92 -1.35 -7.02 -9.76
N CYS A 93 -0.15 -6.64 -10.16
CA CYS A 93 0.26 -5.23 -10.29
C CYS A 93 -0.09 -4.68 -11.66
N GLU A 94 -0.36 -3.38 -11.73
CA GLU A 94 -0.57 -2.63 -12.98
C GLU A 94 -1.62 -3.28 -13.90
N LEU A 95 -2.84 -3.51 -13.38
CA LEU A 95 -3.92 -4.06 -14.19
C LEU A 95 -4.43 -3.00 -15.19
N TYR A 96 -4.19 -3.23 -16.49
CA TYR A 96 -4.65 -2.34 -17.55
C TYR A 96 -6.18 -2.32 -17.67
N THR A 97 -6.74 -1.13 -17.67
CA THR A 97 -8.17 -0.87 -17.81
C THR A 97 -8.51 -0.47 -19.25
N SER A 98 -9.76 -0.71 -19.66
CA SER A 98 -10.25 -0.28 -20.98
C SER A 98 -10.22 1.24 -21.19
N GLY A 99 -10.11 2.01 -20.11
CA GLY A 99 -9.97 3.47 -20.13
C GLY A 99 -8.54 3.97 -20.33
N GLY A 100 -7.58 3.08 -20.60
CA GLY A 100 -6.18 3.44 -20.82
C GLY A 100 -5.38 3.72 -19.54
N ARG A 101 -5.89 3.28 -18.38
CA ARG A 101 -5.28 3.49 -17.06
C ARG A 101 -4.87 2.16 -16.43
N PHE A 102 -4.02 2.19 -15.41
CA PHE A 102 -3.60 1.01 -14.65
C PHE A 102 -4.12 1.08 -13.22
N ILE A 103 -4.65 -0.01 -12.69
CA ILE A 103 -4.89 -0.16 -11.25
C ILE A 103 -3.59 -0.68 -10.64
N ASP A 104 -3.05 0.03 -9.63
CA ASP A 104 -1.70 -0.26 -9.10
C ASP A 104 -1.56 -1.69 -8.59
N ILE A 105 -2.53 -2.18 -7.81
CA ILE A 105 -2.61 -3.58 -7.39
C ILE A 105 -4.07 -4.04 -7.43
N VAL A 106 -4.32 -5.29 -7.83
CA VAL A 106 -5.63 -5.93 -7.74
C VAL A 106 -5.48 -7.29 -7.09
N LEU A 107 -6.27 -7.53 -6.05
CA LEU A 107 -6.44 -8.83 -5.43
C LEU A 107 -7.75 -9.42 -5.93
N PHE A 108 -7.71 -10.60 -6.51
CA PHE A 108 -8.87 -11.40 -6.87
C PHE A 108 -8.97 -12.57 -5.90
N ASN A 109 -10.15 -12.78 -5.35
CA ASN A 109 -10.51 -14.05 -4.72
C ASN A 109 -11.44 -14.80 -5.68
N ASN A 110 -10.87 -15.78 -6.38
CA ASN A 110 -11.58 -16.54 -7.41
C ASN A 110 -12.62 -17.49 -6.81
N THR A 111 -12.39 -17.95 -5.56
CA THR A 111 -13.30 -18.82 -4.82
C THR A 111 -14.55 -18.06 -4.36
N GLN A 112 -14.37 -16.95 -3.66
CA GLN A 112 -15.44 -16.16 -3.03
C GLN A 112 -16.04 -15.09 -3.96
N ARG A 113 -15.43 -14.91 -5.13
CA ARG A 113 -15.84 -13.99 -6.20
C ARG A 113 -15.92 -12.54 -5.73
N TRP A 114 -14.81 -12.05 -5.18
CA TRP A 114 -14.61 -10.63 -4.90
C TRP A 114 -13.26 -10.15 -5.43
N ALA A 115 -13.16 -8.84 -5.62
CA ALA A 115 -11.91 -8.19 -6.01
C ALA A 115 -11.65 -6.95 -5.16
N ILE A 116 -10.39 -6.73 -4.79
CA ILE A 116 -9.94 -5.51 -4.13
C ILE A 116 -8.96 -4.80 -5.06
N GLY A 117 -9.35 -3.63 -5.58
CA GLY A 117 -8.43 -2.73 -6.26
C GLY A 117 -7.73 -1.82 -5.26
N VAL A 118 -6.42 -1.71 -5.33
CA VAL A 118 -5.59 -0.85 -4.49
C VAL A 118 -4.88 0.16 -5.38
N GLU A 119 -5.03 1.43 -5.06
CA GLU A 119 -4.25 2.53 -5.64
C GLU A 119 -3.23 3.00 -4.60
N ASN A 120 -1.94 3.02 -4.95
CA ASN A 120 -0.83 3.43 -4.11
C ASN A 120 -0.42 4.87 -4.44
N LYS A 121 -0.76 5.81 -3.56
CA LYS A 121 -0.46 7.24 -3.68
C LYS A 121 0.59 7.66 -2.65
N ILE A 122 1.85 7.47 -2.98
CA ILE A 122 2.97 7.84 -2.09
C ILE A 122 3.28 9.33 -2.23
N ASN A 123 3.07 9.89 -3.41
CA ASN A 123 3.26 11.30 -3.67
C ASN A 123 2.07 12.14 -3.14
N ILE A 124 2.38 13.10 -2.27
CA ILE A 124 1.39 13.97 -1.60
C ILE A 124 0.73 14.97 -2.58
N ARG A 125 1.25 15.12 -3.80
CA ARG A 125 0.83 16.12 -4.79
C ARG A 125 -0.03 15.55 -5.92
N THR A 126 -0.29 14.25 -5.93
CA THR A 126 -1.04 13.61 -7.01
C THR A 126 -2.53 13.65 -6.66
N ASP A 127 -3.27 14.54 -7.33
CA ASP A 127 -4.72 14.59 -7.22
C ASP A 127 -5.39 13.41 -7.94
N ASP A 128 -6.55 12.98 -7.43
CA ASP A 128 -7.38 11.95 -8.05
C ASP A 128 -7.86 12.42 -9.43
N GLN A 129 -7.60 11.60 -10.47
CA GLN A 129 -8.09 11.89 -11.80
C GLN A 129 -9.61 11.68 -11.89
N PHE A 130 -10.32 12.67 -12.45
CA PHE A 130 -11.76 12.57 -12.69
C PHE A 130 -12.11 11.34 -13.55
N GLY A 131 -13.10 10.56 -13.12
CA GLY A 131 -13.56 9.35 -13.82
C GLY A 131 -12.73 8.08 -13.59
N GLN A 132 -11.56 8.17 -12.93
CA GLN A 132 -10.69 7.01 -12.67
C GLN A 132 -11.41 5.89 -11.90
N LEU A 133 -12.24 6.26 -10.92
CA LEU A 133 -13.03 5.30 -10.12
C LEU A 133 -14.01 4.48 -10.97
N THR A 134 -14.67 5.13 -11.92
CA THR A 134 -15.65 4.51 -12.81
C THR A 134 -14.98 3.48 -13.72
N ASP A 135 -13.84 3.84 -14.30
CA ASP A 135 -13.08 2.95 -15.20
C ASP A 135 -12.60 1.70 -14.46
N TYR A 136 -12.15 1.85 -13.21
CA TYR A 136 -11.64 0.73 -12.43
C TYR A 136 -12.76 -0.22 -12.05
N ASN A 137 -13.88 0.31 -11.57
CA ASN A 137 -15.05 -0.51 -11.24
C ASN A 137 -15.56 -1.28 -12.46
N LYS A 138 -15.58 -0.64 -13.64
CA LYS A 138 -15.94 -1.28 -14.90
C LYS A 138 -14.95 -2.40 -15.24
N CYS A 139 -13.64 -2.12 -15.16
CA CYS A 139 -12.59 -3.10 -15.43
C CYS A 139 -12.70 -4.33 -14.50
N LEU A 140 -12.79 -4.11 -13.19
CA LEU A 140 -12.93 -5.19 -12.20
C LEU A 140 -14.22 -5.99 -12.41
N SER A 141 -15.32 -5.34 -12.79
CA SER A 141 -16.58 -6.04 -13.08
C SER A 141 -16.45 -6.94 -14.30
N VAL A 142 -15.82 -6.46 -15.37
CA VAL A 142 -15.56 -7.26 -16.59
C VAL A 142 -14.65 -8.46 -16.28
N GLN A 143 -13.56 -8.24 -15.52
CA GLN A 143 -12.61 -9.30 -15.16
C GLN A 143 -13.25 -10.39 -14.27
N MET A 144 -14.24 -10.04 -13.46
CA MET A 144 -14.98 -10.99 -12.61
C MET A 144 -16.19 -11.64 -13.29
N GLY A 145 -16.61 -11.14 -14.46
CA GLY A 145 -17.85 -11.49 -15.16
C GLY A 145 -19.05 -10.60 -14.76
N ASP A 146 -19.99 -10.38 -15.68
CA ASP A 146 -21.07 -9.37 -15.57
C ASP A 146 -22.04 -9.52 -14.38
N ASN A 147 -22.00 -10.64 -13.63
CA ASN A 147 -22.87 -10.90 -12.48
C ASN A 147 -22.31 -10.41 -11.12
N TYR A 148 -21.11 -9.85 -11.05
CA TYR A 148 -20.35 -9.74 -9.80
C TYR A 148 -20.10 -8.31 -9.29
N SER A 149 -20.78 -7.30 -9.87
CA SER A 149 -20.71 -5.87 -9.52
C SER A 149 -20.91 -5.55 -8.02
N ARG A 150 -21.52 -6.44 -7.22
CA ARG A 150 -21.84 -6.18 -5.80
C ARG A 150 -20.72 -6.52 -4.80
N ARG A 151 -19.62 -7.15 -5.22
CA ARG A 151 -18.56 -7.62 -4.30
C ARG A 151 -17.16 -7.06 -4.57
N SER A 152 -17.00 -6.13 -5.51
CA SER A 152 -15.74 -5.41 -5.65
C SER A 152 -15.62 -4.30 -4.59
N ARG A 153 -14.42 -4.15 -4.03
CA ARG A 153 -14.04 -3.07 -3.13
C ARG A 153 -12.83 -2.36 -3.74
N ARG A 154 -12.78 -1.03 -3.62
CA ARG A 154 -11.57 -0.26 -3.96
C ARG A 154 -11.03 0.38 -2.69
N PHE A 155 -9.72 0.44 -2.60
CA PHE A 155 -8.99 1.13 -1.56
C PHE A 155 -7.87 1.98 -2.18
N VAL A 156 -7.57 3.12 -1.54
CA VAL A 156 -6.45 3.98 -1.89
C VAL A 156 -5.53 4.02 -0.68
N ILE A 157 -4.31 3.48 -0.80
CA ILE A 157 -3.26 3.56 0.22
C ILE A 157 -2.42 4.80 -0.12
N GLY A 158 -2.35 5.78 0.77
CA GLY A 158 -1.45 6.92 0.60
C GLY A 158 -0.84 7.41 1.92
N LEU A 159 0.31 8.07 1.83
CA LEU A 159 0.96 8.71 3.00
C LEU A 159 0.21 9.98 3.41
N PRO A 160 0.16 10.29 4.73
CA PRO A 160 -0.95 11.04 5.30
C PRO A 160 -0.87 12.55 5.01
N ARG A 161 -1.92 13.07 4.38
CA ARG A 161 -2.60 14.27 4.89
C ARG A 161 -3.97 13.84 5.36
N GLU A 162 -3.98 13.14 6.48
CA GLU A 162 -5.16 12.52 7.06
C GLU A 162 -5.73 11.44 6.15
N ILE A 163 -6.39 10.47 6.76
CA ILE A 163 -7.36 9.62 6.08
C ILE A 163 -8.42 10.60 5.55
N LYS A 164 -8.23 11.16 4.35
CA LYS A 164 -9.22 12.04 3.73
C LYS A 164 -10.48 11.21 3.64
N LYS A 165 -11.45 11.64 4.42
CA LYS A 165 -12.80 11.11 4.57
C LYS A 165 -13.49 11.04 3.21
N THR A 166 -13.17 10.01 2.45
CA THR A 166 -13.86 9.71 1.19
C THR A 166 -13.96 8.21 1.00
N PHE A 167 -14.67 7.54 1.91
CA PHE A 167 -15.29 6.25 1.60
C PHE A 167 -16.40 6.50 0.57
N HIS A 168 -16.06 6.46 -0.73
CA HIS A 168 -17.11 6.39 -1.75
C HIS A 168 -17.60 4.94 -1.83
N TRP A 169 -18.71 4.67 -1.16
CA TRP A 169 -19.49 3.45 -1.31
C TRP A 169 -20.20 3.47 -2.66
N GLY A 170 -19.60 2.86 -3.67
CA GLY A 170 -20.31 2.48 -4.89
C GLY A 170 -21.18 1.26 -4.66
N VAL A 171 -22.33 1.40 -3.99
CA VAL A 171 -23.46 0.47 -4.20
C VAL A 171 -24.44 1.20 -5.10
N LEU A 172 -24.28 1.06 -6.41
CA LEU A 172 -25.35 1.41 -7.34
C LEU A 172 -26.47 0.38 -7.13
N ARG A 173 -27.43 0.72 -6.26
CA ARG A 173 -28.74 0.08 -6.31
C ARG A 173 -29.34 0.47 -7.65
N SER A 174 -29.52 -0.50 -8.55
CA SER A 174 -30.51 -0.33 -9.62
C SER A 174 -31.84 -0.05 -8.93
N ARG A 175 -32.32 1.19 -8.99
CA ARG A 175 -33.75 1.41 -8.78
C ARG A 175 -34.42 0.67 -9.93
N LYS A 176 -35.12 -0.41 -9.59
CA LYS A 176 -36.23 -0.86 -10.41
C LYS A 176 -37.29 0.23 -10.29
N GLU A 177 -37.60 0.85 -11.40
CA GLU A 177 -38.93 1.29 -11.83
C GLU A 177 -38.84 1.52 -13.35
#